data_AF-A0AAD4KPC1-F1
#
_entry.id   AF-A0AAD4KPC1-F1
#
_cell.length_a   1.000
_cell.length_b   1.000
_cell.length_c   1.000
_cell.angle_alpha   90.00
_cell.angle_beta   90.00
_cell.angle_gamma   90.00
#
_symmetry.space_group_name_H-M   'P 1'
#
loop_
_entity.id
_entity.type
_entity.pdbx_description
1 polymer ?
#
loop_
_entity_poly.entity_id
_entity_poly.type
_entity_poly.pdbx_seq_one_letter_code
_entity_poly.pdbx_strand_id
1 'polypeptide(L)'
;MSDSGDSVKMEQKREYNRNAQRLFRQRRKEHLKNLERAEQERASNHAEEVERLRQEISELRSENDHLHVSLSPSRQLSATPSVAAITSSPQSQSTSPFPTTLDLYDPGYGAIVGDSLPTVSHDVTPSNASELDTSPFCLLFPYDIATLRRELHEQLAAVLDMNVLSHPQLHLSTLAAIGPSLPPPLRPTLLQLQTPHHAYIDLIPSPTLRDLLIQTGFETANAFLTEVCTFVYETEDLGQLTIWGQDYLNEMSWEFSEAVLKAWPGLLTAEWRVRANFWRRQRNQALIELD
;
A
#
# COMPACT_ATOMS: atom_id res chain seq x y z
N MET A 1 -2.47 -31.41 -53.29
CA MET A 1 -2.56 -32.34 -52.13
C MET A 1 -1.96 -31.71 -50.87
N SER A 2 -2.09 -30.39 -50.65
CA SER A 2 -1.38 -29.67 -49.58
C SER A 2 -2.26 -29.30 -48.37
N ASP A 3 -3.57 -29.52 -48.45
CA ASP A 3 -4.56 -29.07 -47.46
C ASP A 3 -4.67 -30.02 -46.23
N SER A 4 -4.40 -31.31 -46.41
CA SER A 4 -4.49 -32.29 -45.31
C SER A 4 -3.38 -32.16 -44.27
N GLY A 5 -2.22 -31.59 -44.63
CA GLY A 5 -1.08 -31.43 -43.72
C GLY A 5 -1.28 -30.33 -42.68
N ASP A 6 -1.97 -29.25 -43.03
CA ASP A 6 -2.21 -28.12 -42.14
C ASP A 6 -3.37 -28.39 -41.17
N SER A 7 -4.38 -29.16 -41.60
CA SER A 7 -5.45 -29.64 -40.71
C SER A 7 -4.91 -30.53 -39.58
N VAL A 8 -3.99 -31.45 -39.88
CA VAL A 8 -3.37 -32.33 -38.87
C VAL A 8 -2.51 -31.54 -37.87
N LYS A 9 -1.75 -30.54 -38.34
CA LYS A 9 -0.98 -29.65 -37.45
C LYS A 9 -1.89 -28.82 -36.54
N MET A 10 -3.02 -28.34 -37.06
CA MET A 10 -4.01 -27.59 -36.28
C MET A 10 -4.65 -28.46 -35.19
N GLU A 11 -4.96 -29.72 -35.49
CA GLU A 11 -5.53 -30.63 -34.50
C GLU A 11 -4.50 -31.02 -33.42
N GLN A 12 -3.24 -31.26 -33.79
CA GLN A 12 -2.15 -31.45 -32.82
C GLN A 12 -1.96 -30.24 -31.90
N LYS A 13 -2.04 -29.01 -32.44
CA LYS A 13 -1.95 -27.79 -31.64
C LYS A 13 -3.14 -27.65 -30.68
N ARG A 14 -4.35 -28.06 -31.08
CA ARG A 14 -5.53 -28.07 -30.21
C ARG A 14 -5.40 -29.10 -29.09
N GLU A 15 -4.91 -30.29 -29.41
CA GLU A 15 -4.68 -31.35 -28.42
C GLU A 15 -3.58 -30.98 -27.41
N TYR A 16 -2.49 -30.37 -27.88
CA TYR A 16 -1.46 -29.81 -27.02
C TYR A 16 -2.02 -28.75 -26.06
N ASN A 17 -2.82 -27.81 -26.57
CA ASN A 17 -3.47 -26.78 -25.72
C ASN A 17 -4.43 -27.40 -24.70
N ARG A 18 -5.23 -28.39 -25.11
CA ARG A 18 -6.13 -29.13 -24.19
C ARG A 18 -5.35 -29.80 -23.06
N ASN A 19 -4.24 -30.46 -23.36
CA ASN A 19 -3.40 -31.12 -22.36
C ASN A 19 -2.66 -30.13 -21.46
N ALA A 20 -2.12 -29.05 -22.03
CA ALA A 20 -1.49 -27.97 -21.27
C ALA A 20 -2.48 -27.35 -20.26
N GLN A 21 -3.72 -27.12 -20.69
CA GLN A 21 -4.76 -26.56 -19.82
C GLN A 21 -5.20 -27.52 -18.71
N ARG A 22 -5.27 -28.84 -19.00
CA ARG A 22 -5.52 -29.86 -17.96
C ARG A 22 -4.40 -29.89 -16.93
N LEU A 23 -3.14 -29.89 -17.36
CA LEU A 23 -1.99 -29.89 -16.46
C LEU A 23 -1.91 -28.61 -15.62
N PHE A 24 -2.26 -27.45 -16.19
CA PHE A 24 -2.34 -26.20 -15.44
C PHE A 24 -3.41 -26.28 -14.35
N ARG A 25 -4.62 -26.73 -14.68
CA ARG A 25 -5.71 -26.91 -13.72
C ARG A 25 -5.35 -27.90 -12.62
N GLN A 26 -4.65 -28.98 -12.96
CA GLN A 26 -4.18 -29.96 -12.00
C GLN A 26 -3.15 -29.36 -11.04
N ARG A 27 -2.11 -28.69 -11.56
CA ARG A 27 -1.08 -28.05 -10.75
C ARG A 27 -1.66 -26.97 -9.83
N ARG A 28 -2.59 -26.17 -10.33
CA ARG A 28 -3.30 -25.16 -9.52
C ARG A 28 -4.10 -25.80 -8.38
N LYS A 29 -4.80 -26.90 -8.66
CA LYS A 29 -5.55 -27.65 -7.63
C LYS A 29 -4.63 -28.25 -6.57
N GLU A 30 -3.51 -28.82 -6.97
CA GLU A 30 -2.51 -29.38 -6.05
C GLU A 30 -1.84 -28.29 -5.20
N HIS A 31 -1.50 -27.16 -5.81
CA HIS A 31 -0.93 -26.01 -5.11
C HIS A 31 -1.90 -25.46 -4.05
N LEU A 32 -3.18 -25.27 -4.42
CA LEU A 32 -4.21 -24.81 -3.49
C LEU A 32 -4.37 -25.76 -2.30
N LYS A 33 -4.42 -27.07 -2.57
CA LYS A 33 -4.50 -28.10 -1.51
C LYS A 33 -3.26 -28.10 -0.60
N ASN A 34 -2.08 -27.82 -1.15
CA ASN A 34 -0.85 -27.73 -0.36
C ASN A 34 -0.82 -26.47 0.51
N LEU A 35 -1.30 -25.33 0.01
CA LEU A 35 -1.44 -24.10 0.79
C LEU A 35 -2.42 -24.30 1.95
N GLU A 36 -3.60 -24.86 1.69
CA GLU A 36 -4.62 -25.13 2.72
C GLU A 36 -4.06 -26.04 3.83
N ARG A 37 -3.32 -27.09 3.47
CA ARG A 37 -2.66 -27.95 4.45
C ARG A 37 -1.62 -27.18 5.27
N ALA A 38 -0.79 -26.37 4.62
CA ALA A 38 0.24 -25.60 5.32
C ALA A 38 -0.37 -24.56 6.28
N GLU A 39 -1.49 -23.93 5.92
CA GLU A 39 -2.23 -23.06 6.84
C GLU A 39 -2.81 -23.84 8.01
N GLN A 40 -3.41 -25.00 7.76
CA GLN A 40 -3.98 -25.83 8.83
C GLN A 40 -2.89 -26.32 9.80
N GLU A 41 -1.72 -26.71 9.30
CA GLU A 41 -0.57 -27.07 10.12
C GLU A 41 -0.07 -25.89 10.95
N ARG A 42 0.07 -24.70 10.35
CA ARG A 42 0.43 -23.47 11.09
C ARG A 42 -0.58 -23.13 12.17
N ALA A 43 -1.87 -23.25 11.89
CA ALA A 43 -2.94 -22.99 12.85
C ALA A 43 -2.92 -24.01 14.01
N SER A 44 -2.71 -25.29 13.71
CA SER A 44 -2.55 -26.34 14.73
C SER A 44 -1.35 -26.07 15.63
N ASN A 45 -0.19 -25.80 15.04
CA ASN A 45 1.04 -25.49 15.78
C ASN A 45 0.86 -24.24 16.66
N HIS A 46 0.18 -23.21 16.15
CA HIS A 46 -0.11 -22.01 16.93
C HIS A 46 -1.06 -22.29 18.10
N ALA A 47 -2.10 -23.11 17.90
CA ALA A 47 -3.04 -23.49 18.95
C ALA A 47 -2.34 -24.30 20.06
N GLU A 48 -1.46 -25.23 19.71
CA GLU A 48 -0.65 -25.99 20.65
C GLU A 48 0.28 -25.10 21.47
N GLU A 49 0.94 -24.13 20.82
CA GLU A 49 1.80 -23.15 21.49
C GLU A 49 1.02 -22.29 22.49
N VAL A 50 -0.16 -21.80 22.09
CA VAL A 50 -1.04 -21.01 22.97
C VAL A 50 -1.47 -21.82 24.19
N GLU A 51 -1.81 -23.10 24.00
CA GLU A 51 -2.21 -23.96 25.11
C GLU A 51 -1.03 -24.25 26.06
N ARG A 52 0.18 -24.47 25.53
CA ARG A 52 1.39 -24.63 26.34
C ARG A 52 1.66 -23.40 27.20
N LEU A 53 1.62 -22.21 26.61
CA LEU A 53 1.84 -20.95 27.33
C LEU A 53 0.76 -20.72 28.40
N ARG A 54 -0.50 -21.11 28.14
CA ARG A 54 -1.57 -21.03 29.14
C ARG A 54 -1.32 -21.94 30.34
N GLN A 55 -0.85 -23.16 30.10
CA GLN A 55 -0.49 -24.10 31.17
C GLN A 55 0.67 -23.55 32.01
N GLU A 56 1.73 -23.06 31.37
CA GLU A 56 2.89 -22.44 32.04
C GLU A 56 2.47 -21.25 32.91
N ILE A 57 1.61 -20.35 32.40
CA ILE A 57 1.07 -19.23 33.18
C ILE A 57 0.29 -19.73 34.41
N SER A 58 -0.48 -20.81 34.27
CA SER A 58 -1.25 -21.39 35.38
C SER A 58 -0.32 -21.97 36.46
N GLU A 59 0.75 -22.67 36.06
CA GLU A 59 1.73 -23.24 36.98
C GLU A 59 2.49 -22.16 37.73
N LEU A 60 3.01 -21.15 37.01
CA LEU A 60 3.71 -20.01 37.61
C LEU A 60 2.82 -19.25 38.60
N ARG A 61 1.52 -19.11 38.31
CA ARG A 61 0.57 -18.50 39.26
C ARG A 61 0.39 -19.33 40.52
N SER A 62 0.21 -20.65 40.37
CA SER A 62 0.09 -21.56 41.51
C SER A 62 1.36 -21.57 42.38
N GLU A 63 2.54 -21.52 41.76
CA GLU A 63 3.81 -21.42 42.48
C GLU A 63 3.93 -20.08 43.20
N ASN A 64 3.57 -18.98 42.54
CA ASN A 64 3.60 -17.66 43.14
C ASN A 64 2.64 -17.57 44.36
N ASP A 65 1.43 -18.12 44.24
CA ASP A 65 0.49 -18.22 45.36
C ASP A 65 1.06 -19.05 46.53
N HIS A 66 1.70 -20.19 46.23
CA HIS A 66 2.35 -21.03 47.24
C HIS A 66 3.53 -20.33 47.92
N LEU A 67 4.37 -19.62 47.15
CA LEU A 67 5.48 -18.81 47.67
C LEU A 67 4.96 -17.66 48.54
N HIS A 68 3.90 -16.96 48.11
CA HIS A 68 3.24 -15.92 48.91
C HIS A 68 2.70 -16.45 50.25
N VAL A 69 2.11 -17.65 50.27
CA VAL A 69 1.61 -18.28 51.49
C VAL A 69 2.77 -18.73 52.39
N SER A 70 3.81 -19.34 51.83
CA SER A 70 4.97 -19.83 52.60
C SER A 70 5.87 -18.72 53.15
N LEU A 71 5.93 -17.56 52.48
CA LEU A 71 6.65 -16.37 52.94
C LEU A 71 5.88 -15.54 53.98
N SER A 72 4.67 -15.96 54.36
CA SER A 72 3.87 -15.25 55.37
C SER A 72 3.99 -15.86 56.77
N PRO A 73 4.90 -15.31 57.60
CA PRO A 73 4.55 -15.04 59.00
C PRO A 73 4.91 -13.61 59.45
N SER A 74 4.01 -13.05 60.27
CA SER A 74 4.11 -11.77 61.03
C SER A 74 3.61 -10.49 60.37
N ARG A 75 2.28 -10.32 60.34
CA ARG A 75 1.65 -9.04 60.69
C ARG A 75 0.44 -9.27 61.61
N GLN A 76 0.72 -9.63 62.86
CA GLN A 76 -0.16 -9.26 63.95
C GLN A 76 0.51 -8.13 64.74
N LEU A 77 -0.19 -7.00 64.82
CA LEU A 77 -0.43 -6.16 66.01
C LEU A 77 -0.57 -4.68 65.61
N SER A 78 -1.81 -4.22 65.46
CA SER A 78 -2.34 -3.09 66.23
C SER A 78 -3.76 -2.79 65.76
N ALA A 79 -4.73 -3.11 66.62
CA ALA A 79 -6.10 -2.67 66.50
C ALA A 79 -6.23 -1.23 67.03
N THR A 80 -6.94 -0.37 66.29
CA THR A 80 -7.86 0.63 66.85
C THR A 80 -9.00 0.87 65.86
N PRO A 81 -10.26 1.01 66.31
CA PRO A 81 -11.41 1.19 65.44
C PRO A 81 -11.63 2.68 65.13
N SER A 82 -12.05 3.00 63.90
CA SER A 82 -12.80 4.24 63.68
C SER A 82 -13.85 4.07 62.61
N VAL A 83 -15.05 4.47 63.01
CA VAL A 83 -16.33 4.42 62.33
C VAL A 83 -16.38 5.52 61.27
N ALA A 84 -16.85 5.21 60.06
CA ALA A 84 -17.92 5.96 59.37
C ALA A 84 -18.23 5.38 57.98
N ALA A 85 -19.49 5.54 57.61
CA ALA A 85 -20.21 4.94 56.51
C ALA A 85 -19.83 5.44 55.10
N ILE A 86 -19.79 4.48 54.17
CA ILE A 86 -20.40 4.43 52.83
C ILE A 86 -21.07 5.73 52.31
N THR A 87 -20.64 6.23 51.14
CA THR A 87 -21.51 6.50 49.96
C THR A 87 -20.71 6.62 48.64
N SER A 88 -21.11 5.83 47.63
CA SER A 88 -21.10 6.05 46.16
C SER A 88 -19.79 6.32 45.36
N SER A 89 -19.38 5.27 44.64
CA SER A 89 -18.81 5.04 43.28
C SER A 89 -18.57 6.21 42.25
N PRO A 90 -18.02 5.96 41.03
CA PRO A 90 -16.58 6.03 40.73
C PRO A 90 -16.27 6.86 39.45
N GLN A 91 -15.16 7.61 39.37
CA GLN A 91 -14.65 8.07 38.06
C GLN A 91 -13.12 8.05 37.97
N SER A 92 -12.68 7.42 36.88
CA SER A 92 -11.32 7.12 36.46
C SER A 92 -10.50 8.38 36.18
N GLN A 93 -9.29 8.46 36.74
CA GLN A 93 -8.28 9.42 36.28
C GLN A 93 -7.40 8.76 35.22
N SER A 94 -7.50 9.31 34.01
CA SER A 94 -6.55 9.16 32.91
C SER A 94 -5.38 10.13 33.14
N THR A 95 -4.15 9.63 33.10
CA THR A 95 -2.93 10.44 33.16
C THR A 95 -2.46 10.76 31.75
N SER A 96 -2.49 12.05 31.38
CA SER A 96 -1.86 12.62 30.18
C SER A 96 -0.70 13.53 30.61
N PRO A 97 0.46 13.51 29.94
CA PRO A 97 1.60 14.36 30.27
C PRO A 97 1.74 15.51 29.26
N PHE A 98 1.39 16.73 29.66
CA PHE A 98 1.94 17.95 29.04
C PHE A 98 2.13 19.02 30.12
N PRO A 99 3.32 19.61 30.29
CA PRO A 99 3.47 20.85 31.04
C PRO A 99 3.33 22.05 30.09
N THR A 100 2.32 22.88 30.33
CA THR A 100 2.33 24.29 29.91
C THR A 100 2.75 25.12 31.12
N THR A 101 3.81 25.92 30.99
CA THR A 101 4.03 27.08 31.85
C THR A 101 4.24 28.29 30.95
N LEU A 102 3.32 29.21 31.18
CA LEU A 102 3.19 30.57 30.70
C LEU A 102 4.13 31.46 31.53
N ASP A 103 4.81 32.41 30.89
CA ASP A 103 4.93 33.81 31.34
C ASP A 103 5.63 34.60 30.22
N LEU A 104 4.88 35.48 29.53
CA LEU A 104 4.77 36.91 29.79
C LEU A 104 6.13 37.64 29.70
N TYR A 105 6.33 38.39 28.61
CA TYR A 105 6.55 39.85 28.62
C TYR A 105 7.08 40.32 27.24
N ASP A 106 6.22 41.00 26.49
CA ASP A 106 6.60 41.98 25.46
C ASP A 106 6.70 43.36 26.16
N PRO A 107 7.61 44.23 25.71
CA PRO A 107 7.11 45.43 25.04
C PRO A 107 7.98 45.88 23.86
N GLY A 108 7.32 46.13 22.73
CA GLY A 108 7.91 46.80 21.58
C GLY A 108 8.32 48.25 21.82
N TYR A 109 9.19 48.75 20.94
CA TYR A 109 9.08 50.03 20.19
C TYR A 109 10.42 50.29 19.46
N GLY A 110 10.35 50.73 18.21
CA GLY A 110 11.41 51.53 17.58
C GLY A 110 11.95 51.04 16.24
N ALA A 111 11.38 51.56 15.15
CA ALA A 111 11.96 51.54 13.81
C ALA A 111 13.08 52.58 13.67
N ILE A 112 14.25 52.26 13.10
CA ILE A 112 15.14 53.16 12.31
C ILE A 112 16.08 52.32 11.38
N VAL A 113 15.94 52.54 10.07
CA VAL A 113 16.93 52.75 8.97
C VAL A 113 18.36 52.13 9.02
N GLY A 114 18.78 51.54 7.89
CA GLY A 114 20.20 51.42 7.45
C GLY A 114 20.53 50.04 6.85
N ASP A 115 20.37 49.83 5.55
CA ASP A 115 21.37 50.00 4.48
C ASP A 115 22.39 48.83 4.35
N SER A 116 22.46 48.27 3.13
CA SER A 116 23.63 47.62 2.47
C SER A 116 23.30 46.30 1.76
N LEU A 117 23.19 46.40 0.42
CA LEU A 117 23.33 45.32 -0.57
C LEU A 117 24.81 44.88 -0.69
N PRO A 118 25.11 43.78 -1.40
CA PRO A 118 25.69 44.03 -2.72
C PRO A 118 25.05 43.24 -3.86
N THR A 119 24.92 43.97 -4.96
CA THR A 119 24.52 43.60 -6.31
C THR A 119 25.56 42.70 -6.98
N VAL A 120 25.13 41.61 -7.61
CA VAL A 120 25.70 41.14 -8.87
C VAL A 120 24.56 40.77 -9.80
N SER A 121 24.39 41.54 -10.86
CA SER A 121 23.52 41.27 -12.00
C SER A 121 24.38 40.83 -13.18
N HIS A 122 23.95 39.81 -13.93
CA HIS A 122 24.19 39.50 -15.35
C HIS A 122 23.62 38.08 -15.56
N ASP A 123 22.88 37.68 -16.59
CA ASP A 123 22.23 38.33 -17.73
C ASP A 123 21.26 37.24 -18.26
N VAL A 124 20.07 37.61 -18.75
CA VAL A 124 19.10 36.64 -19.29
C VAL A 124 19.19 36.62 -20.80
N THR A 125 19.50 35.46 -21.39
CA THR A 125 18.92 35.07 -22.69
C THR A 125 18.99 33.54 -22.87
N PRO A 126 17.96 32.89 -23.46
CA PRO A 126 17.75 31.45 -23.37
C PRO A 126 18.26 30.73 -24.62
N SER A 127 18.89 29.57 -24.44
CA SER A 127 18.99 28.54 -25.49
C SER A 127 19.46 27.21 -24.90
N ASN A 128 18.79 26.16 -25.38
CA ASN A 128 19.12 24.74 -25.30
C ASN A 128 18.68 24.00 -24.03
N ALA A 129 17.45 23.48 -24.14
CA ALA A 129 17.06 22.23 -23.51
C ALA A 129 18.01 21.10 -23.94
N SER A 130 18.90 20.70 -23.03
CA SER A 130 19.54 19.39 -22.98
C SER A 130 20.26 19.31 -21.64
N GLU A 131 20.27 18.11 -21.05
CA GLU A 131 20.81 17.77 -19.72
C GLU A 131 19.81 17.93 -18.58
N LEU A 132 18.85 16.99 -18.52
CA LEU A 132 18.40 16.53 -17.21
C LEU A 132 19.60 15.92 -16.50
N ASP A 133 20.00 16.64 -15.47
CA ASP A 133 21.02 16.33 -14.49
C ASP A 133 20.95 14.85 -14.07
N THR A 134 22.01 14.12 -14.40
CA THR A 134 22.14 12.69 -14.10
C THR A 134 22.61 12.57 -12.65
N SER A 135 21.67 12.60 -11.71
CA SER A 135 21.92 12.35 -10.29
C SER A 135 21.46 10.95 -9.85
N PRO A 136 22.05 10.39 -8.78
CA PRO A 136 22.83 9.15 -8.86
C PRO A 136 22.02 7.91 -8.46
N PHE A 137 22.35 6.78 -9.10
CA PHE A 137 21.74 5.45 -8.89
C PHE A 137 20.24 5.40 -9.19
N CYS A 138 19.90 5.27 -10.48
CA CYS A 138 18.72 4.48 -10.82
C CYS A 138 18.95 3.07 -10.26
N LEU A 139 18.38 2.79 -9.10
CA LEU A 139 18.39 1.46 -8.52
C LEU A 139 17.64 0.56 -9.50
N LEU A 140 18.39 -0.24 -10.27
CA LEU A 140 17.86 -1.23 -11.20
C LEU A 140 17.29 -2.46 -10.48
N PHE A 141 16.83 -2.27 -9.24
CA PHE A 141 16.18 -3.30 -8.46
C PHE A 141 14.69 -3.00 -8.42
N PRO A 142 13.84 -3.94 -8.85
CA PRO A 142 12.41 -3.77 -8.71
C PRO A 142 12.03 -3.75 -7.22
N TYR A 143 11.10 -2.86 -6.87
CA TYR A 143 10.48 -2.82 -5.56
C TYR A 143 9.59 -4.04 -5.36
N ASP A 144 9.52 -4.51 -4.12
CA ASP A 144 8.62 -5.61 -3.77
C ASP A 144 7.15 -5.15 -3.81
N ILE A 145 6.40 -5.69 -4.76
CA ILE A 145 4.98 -5.39 -4.97
C ILE A 145 4.14 -5.77 -3.74
N ALA A 146 4.52 -6.80 -2.99
CA ALA A 146 3.79 -7.19 -1.77
C ALA A 146 3.93 -6.14 -0.67
N THR A 147 5.12 -5.54 -0.58
CA THR A 147 5.39 -4.43 0.34
C THR A 147 4.64 -3.17 -0.06
N LEU A 148 4.68 -2.79 -1.34
CA LEU A 148 3.90 -1.67 -1.89
C LEU A 148 2.40 -1.83 -1.62
N ARG A 149 1.85 -3.03 -1.86
CA ARG A 149 0.44 -3.34 -1.60
C ARG A 149 0.09 -3.08 -0.15
N ARG A 150 0.88 -3.63 0.79
CA ARG A 150 0.65 -3.45 2.23
C ARG A 150 0.65 -1.97 2.62
N GLU A 151 1.65 -1.21 2.16
CA GLU A 151 1.80 0.22 2.48
C GLU A 151 0.64 1.06 1.94
N LEU A 152 0.21 0.82 0.69
CA LEU A 152 -0.93 1.52 0.11
C LEU A 152 -2.26 1.15 0.79
N HIS A 153 -2.47 -0.14 1.07
CA HIS A 153 -3.68 -0.60 1.77
C HIS A 153 -3.77 -0.04 3.19
N GLU A 154 -2.64 0.12 3.89
CA GLU A 154 -2.59 0.72 5.21
C GLU A 154 -2.94 2.22 5.16
N GLN A 155 -2.36 2.97 4.21
CA GLN A 155 -2.64 4.41 4.05
C GLN A 155 -4.10 4.69 3.67
N LEU A 156 -4.71 3.81 2.88
CA LEU A 156 -6.08 3.97 2.37
C LEU A 156 -7.09 3.04 3.06
N ALA A 157 -6.74 2.47 4.22
CA ALA A 157 -7.55 1.46 4.92
C ALA A 157 -8.99 1.92 5.18
N ALA A 158 -9.18 3.20 5.54
CA ALA A 158 -10.50 3.77 5.78
C ALA A 158 -11.40 3.76 4.52
N VAL A 159 -10.81 3.97 3.34
CA VAL A 159 -11.52 4.00 2.06
C VAL A 159 -11.79 2.59 1.53
N LEU A 160 -10.93 1.64 1.89
CA LEU A 160 -11.01 0.23 1.52
C LEU A 160 -11.84 -0.63 2.49
N ASP A 161 -12.43 -0.04 3.53
CA ASP A 161 -13.32 -0.75 4.45
C ASP A 161 -14.55 -1.30 3.70
N MET A 162 -14.95 -2.54 4.01
CA MET A 162 -16.04 -3.22 3.30
C MET A 162 -17.38 -2.47 3.36
N ASN A 163 -17.66 -1.75 4.44
CA ASN A 163 -18.89 -0.96 4.55
C ASN A 163 -18.82 0.29 3.65
N VAL A 164 -17.63 0.82 3.44
CA VAL A 164 -17.37 1.97 2.58
C VAL A 164 -17.44 1.58 1.11
N LEU A 165 -16.82 0.45 0.73
CA LEU A 165 -16.84 -0.09 -0.64
C LEU A 165 -18.25 -0.36 -1.15
N SER A 166 -19.17 -0.74 -0.26
CA SER A 166 -20.57 -1.05 -0.62
C SER A 166 -21.43 0.19 -0.87
N HIS A 167 -20.96 1.39 -0.52
CA HIS A 167 -21.74 2.62 -0.55
C HIS A 167 -20.98 3.78 -1.22
N PRO A 168 -21.28 4.11 -2.50
CA PRO A 168 -20.53 5.11 -3.24
C PRO A 168 -20.42 6.47 -2.56
N GLN A 169 -21.51 6.96 -1.95
CA GLN A 169 -21.50 8.27 -1.28
C GLN A 169 -20.63 8.28 -0.01
N LEU A 170 -20.59 7.16 0.71
CA LEU A 170 -19.75 7.00 1.88
C LEU A 170 -18.27 6.91 1.48
N HIS A 171 -17.97 6.22 0.38
CA HIS A 171 -16.64 6.19 -0.21
C HIS A 171 -16.15 7.61 -0.56
N LEU A 172 -16.95 8.39 -1.29
CA LEU A 172 -16.59 9.77 -1.66
C LEU A 172 -16.34 10.68 -0.45
N SER A 173 -17.20 10.62 0.57
CA SER A 173 -17.05 11.44 1.77
C SER A 173 -15.85 11.03 2.62
N THR A 174 -15.57 9.72 2.72
CA THR A 174 -14.40 9.18 3.42
C THR A 174 -13.11 9.59 2.70
N LEU A 175 -13.08 9.47 1.37
CA LEU A 175 -11.94 9.87 0.55
C LEU A 175 -11.67 11.38 0.67
N ALA A 176 -12.70 12.21 0.66
CA ALA A 176 -12.58 13.65 0.89
C ALA A 176 -12.01 13.98 2.28
N ALA A 177 -12.45 13.24 3.31
CA ALA A 177 -12.04 13.46 4.69
C ALA A 177 -10.56 13.12 4.91
N ILE A 178 -10.07 12.02 4.33
CA ILE A 178 -8.67 11.61 4.48
C ILE A 178 -7.72 12.33 3.52
N GLY A 179 -8.23 12.87 2.40
CA GLY A 179 -7.44 13.48 1.33
C GLY A 179 -6.33 14.45 1.79
N PRO A 180 -6.56 15.38 2.73
CA PRO A 180 -5.52 16.28 3.22
C PRO A 180 -4.34 15.59 3.93
N SER A 181 -4.56 14.41 4.50
CA SER A 181 -3.52 13.61 5.17
C SER A 181 -2.71 12.72 4.23
N LEU A 182 -3.17 12.53 2.99
CA LEU A 182 -2.49 11.71 2.00
C LEU A 182 -1.28 12.43 1.39
N PRO A 183 -0.22 11.67 1.03
CA PRO A 183 0.91 12.24 0.29
C PRO A 183 0.43 12.82 -1.05
N PRO A 184 1.10 13.86 -1.60
CA PRO A 184 0.59 14.59 -2.76
C PRO A 184 0.15 13.71 -3.96
N PRO A 185 0.88 12.64 -4.34
CA PRO A 185 0.47 11.77 -5.46
C PRO A 185 -0.84 10.99 -5.22
N LEU A 186 -1.17 10.69 -3.95
CA LEU A 186 -2.38 9.97 -3.57
C LEU A 186 -3.55 10.88 -3.18
N ARG A 187 -3.37 12.20 -3.18
CA ARG A 187 -4.48 13.11 -2.90
C ARG A 187 -5.59 12.91 -3.94
N PRO A 188 -6.87 12.93 -3.53
CA PRO A 188 -7.97 12.69 -4.45
C PRO A 188 -8.09 13.83 -5.45
N THR A 189 -8.36 13.50 -6.71
CA THR A 189 -8.67 14.47 -7.75
C THR A 189 -10.10 14.99 -7.60
N LEU A 190 -10.42 16.10 -8.27
CA LEU A 190 -11.79 16.61 -8.28
C LEU A 190 -12.76 15.58 -8.87
N LEU A 191 -12.35 14.88 -9.93
CA LEU A 191 -13.18 13.88 -10.60
C LEU A 191 -13.50 12.71 -9.67
N GLN A 192 -12.53 12.26 -8.88
CA GLN A 192 -12.73 11.22 -7.87
C GLN A 192 -13.73 11.64 -6.80
N LEU A 193 -13.68 12.89 -6.33
CA LEU A 193 -14.60 13.39 -5.31
C LEU A 193 -16.03 13.60 -5.82
N GLN A 194 -16.23 13.63 -7.13
CA GLN A 194 -17.53 13.90 -7.76
C GLN A 194 -18.17 12.67 -8.41
N THR A 195 -17.36 11.65 -8.71
CA THR A 195 -17.79 10.52 -9.55
C THR A 195 -17.68 9.22 -8.78
N PRO A 196 -18.78 8.46 -8.58
CA PRO A 196 -18.71 7.08 -8.11
C PRO A 196 -17.76 6.25 -8.99
N HIS A 197 -16.75 5.65 -8.37
CA HIS A 197 -15.71 4.92 -9.09
C HIS A 197 -15.23 3.68 -8.29
N HIS A 198 -14.37 2.88 -8.92
CA HIS A 198 -13.78 1.71 -8.27
C HIS A 198 -12.73 2.17 -7.23
N ALA A 199 -12.95 1.89 -5.94
CA ALA A 199 -12.10 2.40 -4.85
C ALA A 199 -10.60 2.09 -5.01
N TYR A 200 -10.23 0.92 -5.54
CA TYR A 200 -8.82 0.61 -5.82
C TYR A 200 -8.12 1.53 -6.83
N ILE A 201 -8.86 2.36 -7.59
CA ILE A 201 -8.26 3.44 -8.39
C ILE A 201 -7.50 4.41 -7.47
N ASP A 202 -7.96 4.63 -6.22
CA ASP A 202 -7.30 5.51 -5.26
C ASP A 202 -5.90 5.04 -4.84
N LEU A 203 -5.55 3.77 -5.10
CA LEU A 203 -4.22 3.24 -4.81
C LEU A 203 -3.19 3.64 -5.89
N ILE A 204 -3.61 4.19 -7.03
CA ILE A 204 -2.71 4.56 -8.14
C ILE A 204 -2.11 5.95 -7.88
N PRO A 205 -0.79 6.11 -7.75
CA PRO A 205 -0.16 7.41 -7.49
C PRO A 205 -0.29 8.44 -8.61
N SER A 206 -0.66 8.02 -9.83
CA SER A 206 -0.83 8.91 -10.97
C SER A 206 -2.24 9.52 -11.02
N PRO A 207 -2.43 10.83 -10.75
CA PRO A 207 -3.75 11.46 -10.84
C PRO A 207 -4.32 11.40 -12.26
N THR A 208 -3.48 11.54 -13.29
CA THR A 208 -3.93 11.49 -14.69
C THR A 208 -4.44 10.11 -15.07
N LEU A 209 -3.76 9.04 -14.64
CA LEU A 209 -4.22 7.67 -14.90
C LEU A 209 -5.52 7.37 -14.13
N ARG A 210 -5.64 7.83 -12.89
CA ARG A 210 -6.88 7.72 -12.10
C ARG A 210 -8.06 8.37 -12.82
N ASP A 211 -7.89 9.61 -13.28
CA ASP A 211 -8.94 10.34 -13.97
C ASP A 211 -9.35 9.68 -15.29
N LEU A 212 -8.39 9.13 -16.04
CA LEU A 212 -8.67 8.38 -17.27
C LEU A 212 -9.46 7.09 -16.97
N LEU A 213 -9.06 6.33 -15.95
CA LEU A 213 -9.78 5.11 -15.55
C LEU A 213 -11.24 5.41 -15.20
N ILE A 214 -11.49 6.49 -14.47
CA ILE A 214 -12.84 6.93 -14.11
C ILE A 214 -13.64 7.28 -15.36
N GLN A 215 -13.05 8.01 -16.30
CA GLN A 215 -13.70 8.41 -17.55
C GLN A 215 -14.01 7.23 -18.48
N THR A 216 -13.16 6.20 -18.51
CA THR A 216 -13.39 5.00 -19.34
C THR A 216 -14.54 4.13 -18.84
N GLY A 217 -14.98 4.32 -17.59
CA GLY A 217 -16.10 3.60 -17.00
C GLY A 217 -15.69 2.34 -16.23
N PHE A 218 -16.65 1.83 -15.46
CA PHE A 218 -16.40 0.82 -14.43
C PHE A 218 -15.85 -0.51 -14.97
N GLU A 219 -16.41 -1.03 -16.07
CA GLU A 219 -16.00 -2.33 -16.61
C GLU A 219 -14.55 -2.32 -17.10
N THR A 220 -14.19 -1.29 -17.88
CA THR A 220 -12.83 -1.09 -18.39
C THR A 220 -11.84 -0.87 -17.26
N ALA A 221 -12.18 -0.04 -16.28
CA ALA A 221 -11.33 0.18 -15.10
C ALA A 221 -11.12 -1.11 -14.31
N ASN A 222 -12.18 -1.89 -14.05
CA ASN A 222 -12.08 -3.15 -13.32
C ASN A 222 -11.20 -4.18 -14.05
N ALA A 223 -11.33 -4.29 -15.38
CA ALA A 223 -10.48 -5.15 -16.19
C ALA A 223 -9.00 -4.72 -16.12
N PHE A 224 -8.71 -3.42 -16.25
CA PHE A 224 -7.35 -2.89 -16.11
C PHE A 224 -6.75 -3.18 -14.73
N LEU A 225 -7.50 -2.91 -13.66
CA LEU A 225 -7.05 -3.16 -12.29
C LEU A 225 -6.75 -4.65 -12.05
N THR A 226 -7.57 -5.55 -12.61
CA THR A 226 -7.40 -6.99 -12.45
C THR A 226 -6.22 -7.54 -13.27
N GLU A 227 -6.05 -7.07 -14.50
CA GLU A 227 -5.06 -7.60 -15.44
C GLU A 227 -3.67 -6.99 -15.26
N VAL A 228 -3.60 -5.71 -14.87
CA VAL A 228 -2.36 -4.92 -14.87
C VAL A 228 -1.88 -4.56 -13.48
N CYS A 229 -2.77 -4.11 -12.60
CA CYS A 229 -2.40 -3.62 -11.28
C CYS A 229 -2.25 -4.77 -10.27
N THR A 230 -1.17 -5.54 -10.41
CA THR A 230 -0.83 -6.66 -9.50
C THR A 230 -0.65 -6.24 -8.05
N PHE A 231 -0.50 -4.94 -7.75
CA PHE A 231 -0.51 -4.45 -6.37
C PHE A 231 -1.91 -4.32 -5.77
N VAL A 232 -2.97 -4.30 -6.57
CA VAL A 232 -4.36 -4.14 -6.12
C VAL A 232 -4.97 -5.47 -5.68
N TYR A 233 -4.65 -6.55 -6.41
CA TYR A 233 -5.14 -7.90 -6.14
C TYR A 233 -3.98 -8.88 -6.01
N GLU A 234 -4.18 -9.99 -5.29
CA GLU A 234 -3.28 -11.17 -5.37
C GLU A 234 -3.48 -11.89 -6.71
N THR A 235 -3.08 -11.23 -7.79
CA THR A 235 -3.00 -11.83 -9.13
C THR A 235 -1.58 -12.33 -9.40
N GLU A 236 -1.47 -13.26 -10.35
CA GLU A 236 -0.16 -13.74 -10.79
C GLU A 236 0.62 -12.58 -11.41
N ASP A 237 1.80 -12.30 -10.85
CA ASP A 237 2.73 -11.33 -11.43
C ASP A 237 3.43 -11.95 -12.64
N LEU A 238 2.95 -11.57 -13.82
CA LEU A 238 3.50 -11.94 -15.12
C LEU A 238 4.44 -10.86 -15.67
N GLY A 239 4.85 -9.89 -14.83
CA GLY A 239 5.67 -8.75 -15.23
C GLY A 239 4.88 -7.68 -15.98
N GLN A 240 3.57 -7.54 -15.71
CA GLN A 240 2.72 -6.52 -16.32
C GLN A 240 3.18 -5.10 -15.97
N LEU A 241 3.60 -4.92 -14.73
CA LEU A 241 4.06 -3.66 -14.14
C LEU A 241 5.31 -3.94 -13.30
N THR A 242 6.34 -3.12 -13.48
CA THR A 242 7.52 -3.10 -12.62
C THR A 242 7.64 -1.74 -11.96
N ILE A 243 7.88 -1.72 -10.64
CA ILE A 243 8.16 -0.51 -9.89
C ILE A 243 9.65 -0.49 -9.57
N TRP A 244 10.36 0.56 -9.94
CA TRP A 244 11.82 0.68 -9.80
C TRP A 244 12.19 1.53 -8.59
N GLY A 245 13.14 1.04 -7.79
CA GLY A 245 13.58 1.75 -6.58
C GLY A 245 12.51 1.79 -5.48
N GLN A 246 12.71 2.63 -4.46
CA GLN A 246 11.82 2.67 -3.29
C GLN A 246 10.71 3.74 -3.38
N ASP A 247 10.84 4.69 -4.30
CA ASP A 247 9.88 5.79 -4.47
C ASP A 247 8.73 5.37 -5.39
N TYR A 248 7.86 4.50 -4.90
CA TYR A 248 6.72 3.99 -5.64
C TYR A 248 5.62 5.03 -5.88
N LEU A 249 5.65 6.18 -5.18
CA LEU A 249 4.70 7.27 -5.38
C LEU A 249 5.05 8.15 -6.59
N ASN A 250 6.29 8.03 -7.09
CA ASN A 250 6.74 8.72 -8.28
C ASN A 250 6.38 7.93 -9.54
N GLU A 251 5.64 8.56 -10.47
CA GLU A 251 5.23 7.92 -11.72
C GLU A 251 6.41 7.49 -12.59
N MET A 252 7.58 8.14 -12.46
CA MET A 252 8.78 7.73 -13.19
C MET A 252 9.30 6.36 -12.75
N SER A 253 8.99 5.92 -11.53
CA SER A 253 9.38 4.61 -11.02
C SER A 253 8.59 3.47 -11.68
N TRP A 254 7.51 3.76 -12.39
CA TRP A 254 6.60 2.76 -12.94
C TRP A 254 6.95 2.43 -14.40
N GLU A 255 7.17 1.15 -14.69
CA GLU A 255 7.34 0.60 -16.03
C GLU A 255 6.20 -0.39 -16.34
N PHE A 256 5.31 -0.04 -17.26
CA PHE A 256 4.38 -0.99 -17.85
C PHE A 256 5.06 -1.79 -18.96
N SER A 257 4.77 -3.09 -19.03
CA SER A 257 5.28 -3.96 -20.08
C SER A 257 4.76 -3.57 -21.47
N GLU A 258 5.48 -4.00 -22.51
CA GLU A 258 5.08 -3.81 -23.90
C GLU A 258 3.69 -4.38 -24.21
N ALA A 259 3.38 -5.57 -23.67
CA ALA A 259 2.08 -6.21 -23.88
C ALA A 259 0.95 -5.37 -23.28
N VAL A 260 1.17 -4.81 -22.09
CA VAL A 260 0.20 -3.93 -21.41
C VAL A 260 0.00 -2.63 -22.17
N LEU A 261 1.09 -1.98 -22.61
CA LEU A 261 1.02 -0.75 -23.38
C LEU A 261 0.26 -0.94 -24.72
N LYS A 262 0.43 -2.10 -25.36
CA LYS A 262 -0.31 -2.46 -26.59
C LYS A 262 -1.78 -2.79 -26.33
N ALA A 263 -2.09 -3.40 -25.20
CA ALA A 263 -3.46 -3.79 -24.84
C ALA A 263 -4.33 -2.60 -24.40
N TRP A 264 -3.72 -1.56 -23.81
CA TRP A 264 -4.43 -0.45 -23.18
C TRP A 264 -4.06 0.94 -23.73
N PRO A 265 -4.06 1.17 -25.06
CA PRO A 265 -3.56 2.41 -25.66
C PRO A 265 -4.38 3.66 -25.31
N GLY A 266 -5.65 3.50 -24.94
CA GLY A 266 -6.51 4.61 -24.50
C GLY A 266 -6.29 5.06 -23.05
N LEU A 267 -5.74 4.18 -22.20
CA LEU A 267 -5.42 4.48 -20.80
C LEU A 267 -3.96 4.86 -20.63
N LEU A 268 -3.06 4.12 -21.30
CA LEU A 268 -1.62 4.31 -21.19
C LEU A 268 -1.13 5.15 -22.37
N THR A 269 -1.09 6.47 -22.15
CA THR A 269 -0.63 7.48 -23.11
C THR A 269 0.83 7.28 -23.54
N ALA A 270 1.27 8.05 -24.54
CA ALA A 270 2.64 8.03 -25.03
C ALA A 270 3.69 8.30 -23.94
N GLU A 271 3.34 9.03 -22.88
CA GLU A 271 4.24 9.31 -21.75
C GLU A 271 4.63 8.03 -21.02
N TRP A 272 3.69 7.11 -20.79
CA TRP A 272 3.97 5.81 -20.17
C TRP A 272 4.95 4.97 -20.99
N ARG A 273 4.84 5.02 -22.32
CA ARG A 273 5.80 4.38 -23.22
C ARG A 273 7.19 5.02 -23.12
N VAL A 274 7.28 6.35 -23.04
CA VAL A 274 8.57 7.05 -22.86
C VAL A 274 9.24 6.62 -21.54
N ARG A 275 8.46 6.53 -20.45
CA ARG A 275 8.95 6.05 -19.14
C ARG A 275 9.42 4.60 -19.20
N ALA A 276 8.65 3.71 -19.82
CA ALA A 276 9.08 2.33 -20.00
C ALA A 276 10.39 2.24 -20.80
N ASN A 277 10.49 3.01 -21.89
CA ASN A 277 11.69 3.06 -22.72
C ASN A 277 12.92 3.63 -22.00
N PHE A 278 12.74 4.54 -21.05
CA PHE A 278 13.82 5.00 -20.18
C PHE A 278 14.43 3.84 -19.38
N TRP A 279 13.62 3.05 -18.69
CA TRP A 279 14.10 1.89 -17.91
C TRP A 279 14.67 0.76 -18.76
N ARG A 280 14.05 0.51 -19.92
CA ARG A 280 14.54 -0.49 -20.89
C ARG A 280 15.92 -0.11 -21.42
N ARG A 281 16.16 1.18 -21.71
CA ARG A 281 17.48 1.66 -22.15
C ARG A 281 18.56 1.41 -21.11
N GLN A 282 18.27 1.60 -19.82
CA GLN A 282 19.25 1.32 -18.77
C GLN A 282 19.65 -0.15 -18.67
N ARG A 283 18.74 -1.05 -19.10
CA ARG A 283 18.98 -2.50 -19.16
C ARG A 283 19.40 -2.99 -20.56
N ASN A 284 19.72 -2.08 -21.49
CA ASN A 284 20.03 -2.39 -22.89
C ASN A 284 18.97 -3.26 -23.60
N GLN A 285 17.69 -3.06 -23.26
CA GLN A 285 16.56 -3.74 -23.89
C GLN A 285 16.06 -2.95 -25.11
N ALA A 286 15.47 -3.66 -26.07
CA ALA A 286 14.86 -3.05 -27.26
C ALA A 286 13.76 -2.07 -26.86
N LEU A 287 13.71 -0.90 -27.50
CA LEU A 287 12.68 0.09 -27.25
C LEU A 287 11.32 -0.43 -27.74
N ILE A 288 10.27 -0.02 -27.04
CA ILE A 288 8.89 -0.28 -27.40
C ILE A 288 8.47 0.76 -28.43
N GLU A 289 8.12 0.26 -29.60
CA GLU A 289 7.50 1.02 -30.68
C GLU A 289 6.01 0.62 -30.72
N LEU A 290 5.11 1.61 -30.73
CA LEU A 290 3.68 1.39 -30.93
C LEU A 290 3.33 2.07 -32.26
N ASP A 291 2.73 1.30 -33.16
CA ASP A 291 2.23 1.76 -34.47
C ASP A 291 1.02 2.68 -34.33
#